data_AF-A0AA51CES7-F1
#
_entry.id   AF-A0AA51CES7-F1
#
_cell.length_a   1.000
_cell.length_b   1.000
_cell.length_c   1.000
_cell.angle_alpha   90.00
_cell.angle_beta   90.00
_cell.angle_gamma   90.00
#
_symmetry.space_group_name_H-M   'P 1'
#
loop_
_entity.id
_entity.type
_entity.pdbx_description
1 polymer ?
#
loop_
_entity_poly.entity_id
_entity_poly.type
_entity_poly.pdbx_seq_one_letter_code
_entity_poly.pdbx_strand_id
1 'polypeptide(L)'
;MSEIENITLENENFFNLGNDYFSLKGYRCLTGVDVVNLSPGEIKQTLKIQADRQNVLHYAFSGSNGLCRTTPMGSVRKENLLSELISLPNEVDSIRSFFEENGFFFPVSKEEYEEINIHSLTEVVNHIKATVLLMSEIEEPHRNYEKILYLTLYLLLSEQVSIKLNSMSKPYSTCYHGFIKTLEKASSVPEIDGTKEGFESETYLINDSVYKPTYNLNIEEYQDIISGSSLTNRYLGMNDLRYKDIVYLYRNAPNETPAARITIDFLFHLMRKVGVVSKVTYENGIEFYDEPTIENFDDNLKQALIIVAKIVLNEEINSNLSGIVPRFVASKMEPSWKTTNLLSALYFSIFYMRPGSEIYRECANPACNNHFLVKTSNGRKKYCSPNCRNATAQRNHRKKVKKMAQK
;
A
#
# COMPACT_ATOMS: atom_id res chain seq x y z
N MET A 1 45.37 13.67 34.06
CA MET A 1 43.97 13.99 34.39
C MET A 1 43.66 15.39 33.88
N SER A 2 43.08 15.50 32.69
CA SER A 2 42.26 16.65 32.22
C SER A 2 42.13 16.62 30.69
N GLU A 3 41.38 15.64 30.17
CA GLU A 3 40.83 15.68 28.80
C GLU A 3 39.49 14.95 28.77
N ILE A 4 38.56 15.37 29.65
CA ILE A 4 37.15 14.96 29.56
C ILE A 4 36.30 16.21 29.78
N GLU A 5 36.33 17.15 28.84
CA GLU A 5 35.29 18.17 28.72
C GLU A 5 35.01 18.40 27.24
N ASN A 6 33.71 18.47 26.92
CA ASN A 6 33.11 18.65 25.58
C ASN A 6 32.86 17.38 24.75
N ILE A 7 32.26 16.36 25.37
CA ILE A 7 31.17 15.66 24.68
C ILE A 7 29.90 16.43 25.04
N THR A 8 29.47 17.33 24.15
CA THR A 8 28.10 17.84 24.17
C THR A 8 27.18 16.65 23.97
N LEU A 9 26.73 16.05 25.07
CA LEU A 9 25.51 15.27 25.11
C LEU A 9 24.42 16.21 24.56
N GLU A 10 23.95 15.96 23.34
CA GLU A 10 22.69 16.51 22.85
C GLU A 10 21.59 16.00 23.78
N ASN A 11 21.41 16.70 24.90
CA ASN A 11 20.33 16.54 25.84
C ASN A 11 19.08 17.14 25.21
N GLU A 12 18.58 16.47 24.18
CA GLU A 12 17.20 16.56 23.78
C GLU A 12 16.35 15.98 24.94
N ASN A 13 16.07 16.84 25.93
CA ASN A 13 15.17 16.55 27.06
C ASN A 13 13.73 16.38 26.55
N PHE A 14 13.44 15.23 25.94
CA PHE A 14 12.07 14.84 25.60
C PHE A 14 11.52 13.97 26.71
N PHE A 15 10.46 14.42 27.35
CA PHE A 15 9.69 13.62 28.29
C PHE A 15 8.99 12.52 27.49
N ASN A 16 9.40 11.27 27.71
CA ASN A 16 8.60 10.12 27.29
C ASN A 16 7.48 10.06 28.33
N LEU A 17 6.24 10.16 27.89
CA LEU A 17 5.17 9.62 28.71
C LEU A 17 5.45 8.11 28.73
N GLY A 18 5.50 7.51 29.92
CA GLY A 18 5.90 6.10 30.07
C GLY A 18 5.22 5.21 29.02
N ASN A 19 6.04 4.48 28.26
CA ASN A 19 5.73 3.60 27.11
C ASN A 19 5.77 4.23 25.70
N ASP A 20 6.22 5.47 25.50
CA ASP A 20 6.41 6.03 24.15
C ASP A 20 7.57 5.36 23.40
N TYR A 21 7.28 4.76 22.23
CA TYR A 21 8.27 4.00 21.47
C TYR A 21 9.29 4.90 20.77
N PHE A 22 8.88 6.06 20.25
CA PHE A 22 9.79 7.10 19.73
C PHE A 22 9.18 8.49 19.84
N SER A 23 10.04 9.50 19.75
CA SER A 23 9.67 10.90 19.52
C SER A 23 10.28 11.42 18.22
N LEU A 24 9.49 12.16 17.43
CA LEU A 24 9.93 12.82 16.20
C LEU A 24 9.61 14.32 16.28
N LYS A 25 10.46 15.15 15.68
CA LYS A 25 10.17 16.56 15.42
C LYS A 25 9.94 16.77 13.94
N GLY A 26 8.98 17.63 13.63
CA GLY A 26 8.75 18.16 12.30
C GLY A 26 8.34 19.61 12.38
N TYR A 27 7.82 20.12 11.28
CA TYR A 27 7.29 21.46 11.18
C TYR A 27 5.96 21.40 10.44
N ARG A 28 5.08 22.36 10.71
CA ARG A 28 3.98 22.63 9.78
C ARG A 28 4.56 23.02 8.42
N CYS A 29 3.74 22.92 7.39
CA CYS A 29 4.16 23.26 6.05
C CYS A 29 3.42 24.51 5.55
N LEU A 30 4.17 25.39 4.88
CA LEU A 30 3.61 26.37 3.97
C LEU A 30 3.49 25.70 2.61
N THR A 31 2.33 25.84 1.96
CA THR A 31 2.09 25.18 0.68
C THR A 31 1.46 26.11 -0.36
N GLY A 32 1.72 25.80 -1.62
CA GLY A 32 1.09 26.43 -2.78
C GLY A 32 0.87 25.39 -3.88
N VAL A 33 -0.06 25.65 -4.80
CA VAL A 33 -0.31 24.76 -5.95
C VAL A 33 -0.13 25.56 -7.23
N ASP A 34 0.85 25.15 -8.02
CA ASP A 34 1.02 25.66 -9.37
C ASP A 34 0.24 24.77 -10.34
N VAL A 35 -0.57 25.40 -11.21
CA VAL A 35 -1.32 24.71 -12.26
C VAL A 35 -0.82 25.18 -13.61
N VAL A 36 -0.30 24.24 -14.40
CA VAL A 36 0.17 24.49 -15.76
C VAL A 36 -0.74 23.76 -16.73
N ASN A 37 -1.36 24.49 -17.65
CA ASN A 37 -2.14 23.90 -18.74
C ASN A 37 -1.17 23.46 -19.86
N LEU A 38 -1.03 22.16 -20.07
CA LEU A 38 -0.11 21.60 -21.06
C LEU A 38 -0.76 21.55 -22.45
N SER A 39 -2.00 21.07 -22.51
CA SER A 39 -2.84 21.00 -23.70
C SER A 39 -4.31 21.16 -23.31
N PRO A 40 -5.26 21.38 -24.25
CA PRO A 40 -6.68 21.49 -23.91
C PRO A 40 -7.18 20.27 -23.13
N GLY A 41 -7.52 20.45 -21.86
CA GLY A 41 -8.00 19.39 -20.95
C GLY A 41 -6.90 18.67 -20.17
N GLU A 42 -5.63 18.95 -20.43
CA GLU A 42 -4.50 18.35 -19.73
C GLU A 42 -3.81 19.38 -18.83
N ILE A 43 -3.90 19.14 -17.52
CA ILE A 43 -3.30 20.00 -16.50
C ILE A 43 -2.20 19.25 -15.76
N LYS A 44 -1.10 19.95 -15.50
CA LYS A 44 -0.06 19.51 -14.58
C LYS A 44 -0.16 20.34 -13.31
N GLN A 45 -0.36 19.67 -12.18
CA GLN A 45 -0.38 20.30 -10.88
C GLN A 45 0.90 19.96 -10.10
N THR A 46 1.57 20.99 -9.61
CA THR A 46 2.79 20.88 -8.79
C THR A 46 2.52 21.49 -7.42
N LEU A 47 2.79 20.72 -6.37
CA LEU A 47 2.75 21.22 -4.99
C LEU A 47 4.09 21.91 -4.70
N LYS A 48 4.01 23.17 -4.28
CA LYS A 48 5.09 23.91 -3.64
C LYS A 48 5.02 23.67 -2.14
N ILE A 49 6.12 23.30 -1.51
CA ILE A 49 6.15 23.03 -0.07
C ILE A 49 7.41 23.58 0.60
N GLN A 50 7.24 24.14 1.79
CA GLN A 50 8.32 24.66 2.64
C GLN A 50 7.98 24.40 4.11
N ALA A 51 8.98 24.17 4.95
CA ALA A 51 8.81 24.06 6.40
C ALA A 51 8.56 25.44 7.04
N ASP A 52 7.52 25.54 7.85
CA ASP A 52 7.26 26.71 8.69
C ASP A 52 8.08 26.62 9.99
N ARG A 53 9.20 27.35 10.03
CA ARG A 53 10.13 27.38 11.18
C ARG A 53 9.47 27.84 12.48
N GLN A 54 8.37 28.59 12.42
CA GLN A 54 7.71 29.14 13.60
C GLN A 54 6.80 28.10 14.28
N ASN A 55 6.39 27.08 13.55
CA ASN A 55 5.42 26.09 14.01
C ASN A 55 6.03 24.68 14.03
N VAL A 56 6.77 24.40 15.10
CA VAL A 56 7.35 23.08 15.38
C VAL A 56 6.26 22.09 15.77
N LEU A 57 6.32 20.90 15.18
CA LEU A 57 5.46 19.77 15.50
C LEU A 57 6.24 18.71 16.26
N HIS A 58 5.61 18.14 17.29
CA HIS A 58 6.14 17.01 18.04
C HIS A 58 5.23 15.80 17.84
N TYR A 59 5.84 14.64 17.63
CA TYR A 59 5.12 13.38 17.50
C TYR A 59 5.62 12.38 18.52
N ALA A 60 4.72 11.54 18.98
CA ALA A 60 5.01 10.38 19.81
C ALA A 60 4.16 9.20 19.35
N PHE A 61 4.69 7.98 19.47
CA PHE A 61 3.92 6.77 19.24
C PHE A 61 3.57 6.10 20.56
N SER A 62 2.27 5.84 20.75
CA SER A 62 1.77 5.04 21.88
C SER A 62 1.09 3.77 21.37
N GLY A 63 1.25 2.67 22.09
CA GLY A 63 0.65 1.38 21.70
C GLY A 63 -0.89 1.35 21.72
N SER A 64 -1.55 2.29 22.41
CA SER A 64 -3.01 2.39 22.46
C SER A 64 -3.58 3.41 21.46
N ASN A 65 -2.90 4.53 21.23
CA ASN A 65 -3.44 5.64 20.44
C ASN A 65 -2.73 5.81 19.09
N GLY A 66 -1.72 4.97 18.80
CA GLY A 66 -0.91 5.04 17.59
C GLY A 66 0.01 6.26 17.55
N LEU A 67 0.37 6.71 16.33
CA LEU A 67 1.11 7.95 16.12
C LEU A 67 0.23 9.16 16.46
N CYS A 68 0.71 9.95 17.42
CA CYS A 68 0.04 11.13 17.95
C CYS A 68 0.87 12.39 17.69
N ARG A 69 0.21 13.54 17.55
CA ARG A 69 0.84 14.85 17.76
C ARG A 69 0.77 15.23 19.22
N THR A 70 1.86 15.76 19.75
CA THR A 70 2.01 16.10 21.16
C THR A 70 2.46 17.55 21.34
N THR A 71 2.37 18.05 22.57
CA THR A 71 3.11 19.24 22.99
C THR A 71 4.59 18.89 23.17
N PRO A 72 5.48 19.89 23.28
CA PRO A 72 6.87 19.64 23.67
C PRO A 72 7.01 18.87 25.00
N MET A 73 5.99 18.98 25.86
CA MET A 73 5.92 18.31 27.18
C MET A 73 5.21 16.95 27.13
N GLY A 74 4.87 16.45 25.93
CA GLY A 74 4.27 15.12 25.72
C GLY A 74 2.75 15.07 25.74
N SER A 75 2.03 16.12 26.16
CA SER A 75 0.57 16.11 26.19
C SER A 75 -0.02 15.91 24.79
N VAL A 76 -0.93 14.94 24.64
CA VAL A 76 -1.54 14.60 23.35
C VAL A 76 -2.41 15.75 22.84
N ARG A 77 -2.16 16.19 21.60
CA ARG A 77 -2.95 17.18 20.86
C ARG A 77 -3.87 16.54 19.85
N LYS A 78 -3.41 15.46 19.20
CA LYS A 78 -4.17 14.70 18.21
C LYS A 78 -3.72 13.26 18.23
N GLU A 79 -4.67 12.35 18.27
CA GLU A 79 -4.44 10.91 18.26
C GLU A 79 -4.56 10.35 16.85
N ASN A 80 -3.89 9.24 16.61
CA ASN A 80 -4.04 8.39 15.43
C ASN A 80 -4.03 9.14 14.08
N LEU A 81 -2.88 9.75 13.78
CA LEU A 81 -2.66 10.45 12.50
C LEU A 81 -2.84 9.52 11.29
N LEU A 82 -2.58 8.22 11.45
CA LEU A 82 -2.79 7.24 10.40
C LEU A 82 -4.28 7.17 10.00
N SER A 83 -5.19 7.14 10.97
CA SER A 83 -6.64 7.13 10.71
C SER A 83 -7.10 8.35 9.93
N GLU A 84 -6.55 9.52 10.22
CA GLU A 84 -6.83 10.75 9.48
C GLU A 84 -6.34 10.65 8.04
N LEU A 85 -5.07 10.27 7.84
CA LEU A 85 -4.45 10.15 6.53
C LEU A 85 -5.21 9.18 5.61
N ILE A 86 -5.56 8.00 6.11
CA ILE A 86 -6.27 7.00 5.29
C ILE A 86 -7.72 7.41 4.98
N SER A 87 -8.27 8.36 5.73
CA SER A 87 -9.62 8.89 5.52
C SER A 87 -9.67 10.08 4.56
N LEU A 88 -8.51 10.59 4.13
CA LEU A 88 -8.44 11.73 3.23
C LEU A 88 -9.10 11.40 1.88
N PRO A 89 -9.93 12.28 1.33
CA PRO A 89 -10.24 12.26 -0.10
C PRO A 89 -8.96 12.38 -0.94
N ASN A 90 -8.94 11.80 -2.14
CA ASN A 90 -7.85 11.97 -3.11
C ASN A 90 -7.94 13.31 -3.86
N GLU A 91 -8.34 14.36 -3.15
CA GLU A 91 -8.42 15.71 -3.68
C GLU A 91 -7.17 16.48 -3.25
N VAL A 92 -6.60 17.27 -4.17
CA VAL A 92 -5.37 18.03 -3.94
C VAL A 92 -5.45 18.88 -2.68
N ASP A 93 -6.58 19.57 -2.47
CA ASP A 93 -6.79 20.42 -1.30
C ASP A 93 -6.82 19.62 0.01
N SER A 94 -7.45 18.44 0.00
CA SER A 94 -7.50 17.57 1.18
C SER A 94 -6.10 17.08 1.58
N ILE A 95 -5.31 16.65 0.59
CA ILE A 95 -3.92 16.21 0.79
C ILE A 95 -3.05 17.38 1.27
N ARG A 96 -3.21 18.55 0.65
CA ARG A 96 -2.49 19.77 1.01
C ARG A 96 -2.76 20.20 2.45
N SER A 97 -4.02 20.32 2.83
CA SER A 97 -4.41 20.71 4.19
C SER A 97 -3.90 19.74 5.25
N PHE A 98 -3.86 18.44 4.94
CA PHE A 98 -3.25 17.46 5.84
C PHE A 98 -1.78 17.79 6.12
N PHE A 99 -0.97 18.11 5.11
CA PHE A 99 0.45 18.43 5.28
C PHE A 99 0.69 19.81 5.91
N GLU A 100 -0.16 20.80 5.64
CA GLU A 100 -0.11 22.11 6.33
C GLU A 100 -0.33 21.97 7.85
N GLU A 101 -1.22 21.07 8.26
CA GLU A 101 -1.52 20.83 9.66
C GLU A 101 -0.51 19.86 10.32
N ASN A 102 -0.23 18.74 9.66
CA ASN A 102 0.46 17.59 10.27
C ASN A 102 1.91 17.44 9.81
N GLY A 103 2.45 18.37 9.02
CA GLY A 103 3.80 18.32 8.50
C GLY A 103 3.98 17.31 7.37
N PHE A 104 5.08 17.45 6.62
CA PHE A 104 5.33 16.63 5.44
C PHE A 104 5.98 15.28 5.75
N PHE A 105 5.80 14.31 4.84
CA PHE A 105 6.39 12.97 4.94
C PHE A 105 7.90 12.97 5.06
N PHE A 106 8.58 13.86 4.32
CA PHE A 106 10.03 13.95 4.23
C PHE A 106 10.54 15.30 4.74
N PRO A 107 11.84 15.42 5.06
CA PRO A 107 12.44 16.73 5.31
C PRO A 107 12.26 17.67 4.12
N VAL A 108 11.76 18.88 4.38
CA VAL A 108 11.59 19.96 3.41
C VAL A 108 12.39 21.19 3.83
N SER A 109 12.71 22.03 2.86
CA SER A 109 13.53 23.21 3.03
C SER A 109 12.84 24.17 3.97
N LYS A 110 13.66 24.82 4.80
CA LYS A 110 13.18 25.83 5.74
C LYS A 110 13.34 27.24 5.18
N GLU A 111 13.87 27.39 3.96
CA GLU A 111 14.24 28.69 3.36
C GLU A 111 13.51 28.94 2.04
N GLU A 112 13.35 27.89 1.24
CA GLU A 112 12.82 27.98 -0.12
C GLU A 112 11.71 26.95 -0.32
N TYR A 113 10.80 27.23 -1.26
CA TYR A 113 9.83 26.25 -1.70
C TYR A 113 10.48 25.16 -2.53
N GLU A 114 10.14 23.92 -2.22
CA GLU A 114 10.47 22.76 -3.04
C GLU A 114 9.27 22.31 -3.85
N GLU A 115 9.52 21.68 -5.00
CA GLU A 115 8.49 21.25 -5.95
C GLU A 115 8.23 19.75 -5.87
N ILE A 116 6.96 19.36 -5.86
CA ILE A 116 6.53 17.97 -5.86
C ILE A 116 5.42 17.78 -6.88
N ASN A 117 5.55 16.75 -7.71
CA ASN A 117 4.45 16.33 -8.57
C ASN A 117 3.31 15.76 -7.71
N ILE A 118 2.10 16.31 -7.85
CA ILE A 118 0.94 15.93 -7.02
C ILE A 118 0.51 14.47 -7.27
N HIS A 119 0.64 13.95 -8.49
CA HIS A 119 0.36 12.55 -8.79
C HIS A 119 1.28 11.63 -7.97
N SER A 120 2.59 11.89 -7.98
CA SER A 120 3.55 11.11 -7.19
C SER A 120 3.25 11.15 -5.70
N LEU A 121 2.87 12.32 -5.16
CA LEU A 121 2.50 12.46 -3.76
C LEU A 121 1.21 11.70 -3.41
N THR A 122 0.22 11.78 -4.29
CA THR A 122 -1.06 11.07 -4.14
C THR A 122 -0.85 9.56 -4.16
N GLU A 123 0.03 9.05 -5.03
CA GLU A 123 0.39 7.64 -5.05
C GLU A 123 1.07 7.19 -3.76
N VAL A 124 1.96 7.99 -3.16
CA VAL A 124 2.52 7.65 -1.84
C VAL A 124 1.43 7.54 -0.77
N VAL A 125 0.45 8.47 -0.77
CA VAL A 125 -0.69 8.41 0.15
C VAL A 125 -1.56 7.17 -0.13
N ASN A 126 -1.80 6.84 -1.40
CA ASN A 126 -2.59 5.69 -1.83
C ASN A 126 -1.91 4.36 -1.46
N HIS A 127 -0.59 4.24 -1.52
CA HIS A 127 0.15 3.07 -1.04
C HIS A 127 -0.04 2.86 0.46
N ILE A 128 0.01 3.93 1.27
CA ILE A 128 -0.26 3.85 2.72
C ILE A 128 -1.70 3.37 2.97
N LYS A 129 -2.67 3.97 2.27
CA LYS A 129 -4.08 3.57 2.34
C LYS A 129 -4.25 2.10 1.97
N ALA A 130 -3.72 1.69 0.82
CA ALA A 130 -3.86 0.33 0.32
C ALA A 130 -3.24 -0.69 1.27
N THR A 131 -2.08 -0.39 1.87
CA THR A 131 -1.43 -1.22 2.89
C THR A 131 -2.33 -1.45 4.09
N VAL A 132 -2.89 -0.37 4.68
CA VAL A 132 -3.75 -0.46 5.86
C VAL A 132 -5.05 -1.19 5.55
N LEU A 133 -5.66 -0.88 4.40
CA LEU A 133 -6.91 -1.49 3.96
C LEU A 133 -6.71 -2.98 3.67
N LEU A 134 -5.64 -3.36 2.96
CA LEU A 134 -5.36 -4.75 2.63
C LEU A 134 -5.15 -5.58 3.90
N MET A 135 -4.38 -5.05 4.85
CA MET A 135 -4.16 -5.70 6.14
C MET A 135 -5.48 -5.85 6.93
N SER A 136 -6.39 -4.88 6.84
CA SER A 136 -7.71 -4.96 7.48
C SER A 136 -8.63 -6.00 6.79
N GLU A 137 -8.66 -6.03 5.45
CA GLU A 137 -9.52 -6.95 4.69
C GLU A 137 -9.10 -8.43 4.83
N ILE A 138 -7.80 -8.71 4.95
CA ILE A 138 -7.30 -10.08 5.20
C ILE A 138 -7.74 -10.59 6.56
N GLU A 139 -7.88 -9.70 7.54
CA GLU A 139 -8.20 -10.01 8.94
C GLU A 139 -9.71 -9.98 9.24
N GLU A 140 -10.54 -9.47 8.32
CA GLU A 140 -11.99 -9.53 8.48
C GLU A 140 -12.48 -10.99 8.48
N PRO A 141 -13.40 -11.38 9.39
CA PRO A 141 -13.97 -12.73 9.39
C PRO A 141 -14.68 -13.10 8.08
N HIS A 142 -15.30 -12.11 7.44
CA HIS A 142 -15.91 -12.24 6.12
C HIS A 142 -15.09 -11.45 5.10
N ARG A 143 -14.06 -12.11 4.56
CA ARG A 143 -13.11 -11.51 3.63
C ARG A 143 -13.77 -11.12 2.32
N ASN A 144 -13.56 -9.87 1.90
CA ASN A 144 -13.89 -9.42 0.56
C ASN A 144 -12.72 -9.75 -0.39
N TYR A 145 -12.77 -10.92 -1.01
CA TYR A 145 -11.68 -11.40 -1.87
C TYR A 145 -11.43 -10.52 -3.10
N GLU A 146 -12.44 -9.87 -3.66
CA GLU A 146 -12.28 -8.91 -4.77
C GLU A 146 -11.48 -7.69 -4.32
N LYS A 147 -11.79 -7.15 -3.13
CA LYS A 147 -11.05 -6.01 -2.57
C LYS A 147 -9.63 -6.39 -2.18
N ILE A 148 -9.42 -7.59 -1.62
CA ILE A 148 -8.07 -8.11 -1.34
C ILE A 148 -7.29 -8.26 -2.65
N LEU A 149 -7.91 -8.78 -3.71
CA LEU A 149 -7.30 -8.91 -5.03
C LEU A 149 -6.85 -7.55 -5.55
N TYR A 150 -7.77 -6.59 -5.60
CA TYR A 150 -7.49 -5.23 -6.05
C TYR A 150 -6.33 -4.59 -5.29
N LEU A 151 -6.38 -4.58 -3.96
CA LEU A 151 -5.35 -3.92 -3.14
C LEU A 151 -4.00 -4.63 -3.26
N THR A 152 -4.00 -5.96 -3.39
CA THR A 152 -2.77 -6.75 -3.59
C THR A 152 -2.14 -6.43 -4.94
N LEU A 153 -2.92 -6.45 -6.02
CA LEU A 153 -2.43 -6.15 -7.35
C LEU A 153 -2.05 -4.67 -7.50
N TYR A 154 -2.74 -3.76 -6.82
CA TYR A 154 -2.37 -2.36 -6.82
C TYR A 154 -0.97 -2.17 -6.24
N LEU A 155 -0.72 -2.67 -5.02
CA LEU A 155 0.62 -2.56 -4.41
C LEU A 155 1.69 -3.28 -5.22
N LEU A 156 1.37 -4.46 -5.78
CA LEU A 156 2.33 -5.30 -6.49
C LEU A 156 2.66 -4.81 -7.91
N LEU A 157 1.68 -4.29 -8.65
CA LEU A 157 1.77 -4.05 -10.10
C LEU A 157 1.56 -2.58 -10.53
N SER A 158 1.28 -1.66 -9.60
CA SER A 158 1.24 -0.23 -9.93
C SER A 158 2.61 0.29 -10.36
N GLU A 159 2.61 1.42 -11.05
CA GLU A 159 3.85 2.09 -11.43
C GLU A 159 4.58 2.62 -10.18
N GLN A 160 5.88 2.35 -10.09
CA GLN A 160 6.68 2.90 -9.00
C GLN A 160 6.81 4.42 -9.15
N VAL A 161 6.52 5.14 -8.06
CA VAL A 161 6.73 6.58 -7.99
C VAL A 161 7.94 6.90 -7.11
N SER A 162 8.64 7.98 -7.46
CA SER A 162 9.77 8.49 -6.69
C SER A 162 9.61 9.97 -6.38
N ILE A 163 10.01 10.37 -5.17
CA ILE A 163 10.04 11.77 -4.72
C ILE A 163 11.47 12.10 -4.31
N LYS A 164 12.03 13.13 -4.95
CA LYS A 164 13.33 13.69 -4.61
C LYS A 164 13.20 15.19 -4.36
N LEU A 165 13.50 15.56 -3.12
CA LEU A 165 13.64 16.93 -2.67
C LEU A 165 15.12 17.31 -2.55
N ASN A 166 15.42 18.61 -2.63
CA ASN A 166 16.75 19.17 -2.38
C ASN A 166 17.18 18.92 -0.92
N SER A 167 16.23 18.97 0.01
CA SER A 167 16.48 18.72 1.44
C SER A 167 16.69 17.23 1.79
N MET A 168 16.48 16.32 0.84
CA MET A 168 16.66 14.88 1.04
C MET A 168 18.05 14.45 0.60
N SER A 169 18.74 13.59 1.36
CA SER A 169 20.02 13.01 0.93
C SER A 169 19.84 12.00 -0.22
N LYS A 170 18.79 11.19 -0.17
CA LYS A 170 18.43 10.18 -1.18
C LYS A 170 16.97 10.33 -1.61
N PRO A 171 16.62 10.00 -2.86
CA PRO A 171 15.22 9.95 -3.27
C PRO A 171 14.47 8.88 -2.46
N TYR A 172 13.18 9.13 -2.22
CA TYR A 172 12.25 8.10 -1.79
C TYR A 172 11.65 7.43 -3.02
N SER A 173 11.40 6.13 -2.96
CA SER A 173 10.59 5.41 -3.94
C SER A 173 9.60 4.50 -3.22
N THR A 174 8.42 4.30 -3.78
CA THR A 174 7.48 3.27 -3.29
C THR A 174 8.11 1.88 -3.37
N CYS A 175 7.55 0.93 -2.62
CA CYS A 175 8.12 -0.41 -2.47
C CYS A 175 8.44 -1.04 -3.84
N TYR A 176 9.65 -1.58 -3.95
CA TYR A 176 10.08 -2.33 -5.12
C TYR A 176 10.04 -3.82 -4.80
N HIS A 177 8.92 -4.44 -5.14
CA HIS A 177 8.60 -5.81 -4.77
C HIS A 177 9.59 -6.83 -5.34
N GLY A 178 9.85 -7.90 -4.58
CA GLY A 178 10.78 -8.97 -4.98
C GLY A 178 10.35 -9.63 -6.28
N PHE A 179 9.04 -9.81 -6.49
CA PHE A 179 8.47 -10.35 -7.72
C PHE A 179 8.79 -9.51 -8.96
N ILE A 180 8.80 -8.18 -8.86
CA ILE A 180 9.12 -7.31 -10.00
C ILE A 180 10.56 -7.54 -10.48
N LYS A 181 11.50 -7.78 -9.56
CA LYS A 181 12.88 -8.17 -9.92
C LYS A 181 12.95 -9.50 -10.67
N THR A 182 12.08 -10.45 -10.32
CA THR A 182 11.97 -11.73 -11.01
C THR A 182 11.38 -11.53 -12.41
N LEU A 183 10.33 -10.71 -12.52
CA LEU A 183 9.67 -10.37 -13.77
C LEU A 183 10.63 -9.71 -14.77
N GLU A 184 11.38 -8.68 -14.35
CA GLU A 184 12.36 -7.99 -15.19
C GLU A 184 13.50 -8.90 -15.69
N LYS A 185 13.73 -10.04 -15.04
CA LYS A 185 14.75 -11.02 -15.42
C LYS A 185 14.19 -12.15 -16.28
N ALA A 186 12.90 -12.15 -16.62
CA ALA A 186 12.26 -13.22 -17.38
C ALA A 186 13.03 -13.57 -18.66
N SER A 187 13.45 -12.56 -19.44
CA SER A 187 14.22 -12.75 -20.68
C SER A 187 15.61 -13.36 -20.50
N SER A 188 16.14 -13.39 -19.27
CA SER A 188 17.44 -13.96 -18.92
C SER A 188 17.34 -15.37 -18.34
N VAL A 189 16.13 -15.85 -18.03
CA VAL A 189 15.91 -17.20 -17.54
C VAL A 189 16.08 -18.18 -18.72
N PRO A 190 16.96 -19.20 -18.61
CA PRO A 190 17.11 -20.19 -19.67
C PRO A 190 15.83 -21.00 -19.86
N GLU A 191 15.47 -21.25 -21.11
CA GLU A 191 14.35 -22.13 -21.42
C GLU A 191 14.66 -23.57 -21.00
N ILE A 192 13.68 -24.25 -20.40
CA ILE A 192 13.80 -25.68 -20.10
C ILE A 192 13.61 -26.46 -21.40
N ASP A 193 14.54 -27.37 -21.68
CA ASP A 193 14.42 -28.28 -22.83
C ASP A 193 13.22 -29.23 -22.61
N GLY A 194 12.12 -28.91 -23.28
CA GLY A 194 10.87 -29.66 -23.26
C GLY A 194 10.71 -30.61 -24.45
N THR A 195 11.79 -30.89 -25.20
CA THR A 195 11.72 -31.71 -26.42
C THR A 195 11.13 -33.10 -26.14
N LYS A 196 11.49 -33.75 -25.03
CA LYS A 196 10.90 -35.04 -24.66
C LYS A 196 9.40 -34.95 -24.35
N GLU A 197 9.00 -33.94 -23.58
CA GLU A 197 7.60 -33.74 -23.15
C GLU A 197 6.68 -33.39 -24.32
N GLY A 198 7.17 -32.62 -25.30
CA GLY A 198 6.43 -32.28 -26.52
C GLY A 198 6.36 -33.38 -27.58
N PHE A 199 7.25 -34.38 -27.51
CA PHE A 199 7.16 -35.59 -28.35
C PHE A 199 6.21 -36.64 -27.77
N GLU A 200 6.08 -36.71 -26.44
CA GLU A 200 5.29 -37.74 -25.73
C GLU A 200 3.93 -37.23 -25.22
N SER A 201 3.73 -35.91 -25.12
CA SER A 201 2.48 -35.29 -24.65
C SER A 201 2.22 -33.92 -25.30
N GLU A 202 0.98 -33.45 -25.24
CA GLU A 202 0.58 -32.11 -25.72
C GLU A 202 0.70 -31.02 -24.63
N THR A 203 1.32 -31.34 -23.49
CA THR A 203 1.34 -30.46 -22.31
C THR A 203 2.69 -30.46 -21.59
N TYR A 204 3.13 -29.30 -21.09
CA TYR A 204 4.20 -29.23 -20.08
C TYR A 204 3.65 -29.54 -18.69
N LEU A 205 4.29 -30.45 -17.98
CA LEU A 205 3.94 -30.77 -16.59
C LEU A 205 4.71 -29.84 -15.64
N ILE A 206 4.00 -28.93 -14.98
CA ILE A 206 4.59 -27.88 -14.15
C ILE A 206 4.27 -28.15 -12.68
N ASN A 207 5.26 -28.04 -11.80
CA ASN A 207 5.03 -28.04 -10.36
C ASN A 207 4.30 -26.76 -9.94
N ASP A 208 3.12 -26.91 -9.34
CA ASP A 208 2.22 -25.79 -9.12
C ASP A 208 1.87 -25.64 -7.64
N SER A 209 2.11 -24.45 -7.10
CA SER A 209 1.87 -24.14 -5.70
C SER A 209 0.42 -23.71 -5.39
N VAL A 210 -0.37 -23.35 -6.40
CA VAL A 210 -1.80 -23.00 -6.32
C VAL A 210 -2.67 -24.24 -6.55
N TYR A 211 -2.43 -24.99 -7.63
CA TYR A 211 -3.16 -26.21 -8.02
C TYR A 211 -2.25 -27.44 -7.89
N LYS A 212 -2.01 -27.84 -6.64
CA LYS A 212 -1.07 -28.91 -6.28
C LYS A 212 -1.50 -30.30 -6.79
N PRO A 213 -0.53 -31.20 -7.04
CA PRO A 213 0.91 -30.96 -7.01
C PRO A 213 1.45 -30.35 -8.31
N THR A 214 0.74 -30.57 -9.41
CA THR A 214 1.20 -30.25 -10.76
C THR A 214 0.06 -29.75 -11.62
N TYR A 215 0.38 -28.97 -12.65
CA TYR A 215 -0.54 -28.47 -13.66
C TYR A 215 -0.04 -28.83 -15.07
N ASN A 216 -0.97 -29.24 -15.93
CA ASN A 216 -0.68 -29.55 -17.34
C ASN A 216 -0.92 -28.29 -18.19
N LEU A 217 0.15 -27.59 -18.53
CA LEU A 217 0.10 -26.42 -19.41
C LEU A 217 0.11 -26.88 -20.86
N ASN A 218 -0.92 -26.53 -21.63
CA ASN A 218 -0.95 -26.87 -23.06
C ASN A 218 0.21 -26.20 -23.81
N ILE A 219 0.91 -26.97 -24.66
CA ILE A 219 2.10 -26.50 -25.38
C ILE A 219 1.73 -25.42 -26.40
N GLU A 220 0.62 -25.58 -27.13
CA GLU A 220 0.15 -24.58 -28.10
C GLU A 220 -0.21 -23.27 -27.39
N GLU A 221 -0.92 -23.33 -26.26
CA GLU A 221 -1.24 -22.17 -25.41
C GLU A 221 0.03 -21.41 -25.01
N TYR A 222 1.04 -22.12 -24.50
CA TYR A 222 2.31 -21.53 -24.14
C TYR A 222 2.99 -20.86 -25.35
N GLN A 223 3.13 -21.57 -26.47
CA GLN A 223 3.83 -21.05 -27.66
C GLN A 223 3.10 -19.85 -28.27
N ASP A 224 1.77 -19.88 -28.31
CA ASP A 224 0.96 -18.79 -28.84
C ASP A 224 1.11 -17.52 -27.99
N ILE A 225 1.11 -17.64 -26.66
CA ILE A 225 1.31 -16.49 -25.77
C ILE A 225 2.73 -15.95 -25.88
N ILE A 226 3.75 -16.80 -25.81
CA ILE A 226 5.15 -16.37 -25.87
C ILE A 226 5.46 -15.69 -27.21
N SER A 227 5.00 -16.27 -28.33
CA SER A 227 5.16 -15.66 -29.65
C SER A 227 4.31 -14.40 -29.82
N GLY A 228 3.17 -14.28 -29.11
CA GLY A 228 2.18 -13.23 -29.32
C GLY A 228 1.40 -13.37 -30.63
N SER A 229 1.35 -14.58 -31.17
CA SER A 229 0.65 -14.90 -32.40
C SER A 229 -0.02 -16.25 -32.25
N SER A 230 -1.29 -16.34 -32.62
CA SER A 230 -1.99 -17.61 -32.72
C SER A 230 -2.73 -17.71 -34.05
N LEU A 231 -2.69 -18.89 -34.66
CA LEU A 231 -3.38 -19.21 -35.91
C LEU A 231 -4.80 -19.75 -35.68
N THR A 232 -5.06 -20.31 -34.49
CA THR A 232 -6.26 -21.12 -34.20
C THR A 232 -7.04 -20.62 -32.99
N ASN A 233 -6.37 -20.09 -31.97
CA ASN A 233 -6.96 -19.71 -30.69
C ASN A 233 -6.77 -18.22 -30.38
N ARG A 234 -7.81 -17.54 -29.92
CA ARG A 234 -7.69 -16.14 -29.51
C ARG A 234 -7.46 -16.05 -28.00
N TYR A 235 -6.20 -16.04 -27.57
CA TYR A 235 -5.85 -15.70 -26.19
C TYR A 235 -5.87 -14.19 -25.99
N LEU A 236 -6.83 -13.74 -25.19
CA LEU A 236 -7.03 -12.34 -24.87
C LEU A 236 -5.85 -11.80 -24.06
N GLY A 237 -5.43 -10.56 -24.32
CA GLY A 237 -4.26 -9.97 -23.66
C GLY A 237 -2.91 -10.63 -23.98
N MET A 238 -2.81 -11.56 -24.96
CA MET A 238 -1.56 -12.27 -25.27
C MET A 238 -0.39 -11.36 -25.67
N ASN A 239 -0.67 -10.13 -26.08
CA ASN A 239 0.34 -9.14 -26.46
C ASN A 239 0.85 -8.31 -25.28
N ASP A 240 0.26 -8.45 -24.10
CA ASP A 240 0.76 -7.81 -22.88
C ASP A 240 2.10 -8.43 -22.48
N LEU A 241 3.15 -7.61 -22.42
CA LEU A 241 4.51 -8.08 -22.16
C LEU A 241 4.63 -8.72 -20.78
N ARG A 242 3.97 -8.16 -19.77
CA ARG A 242 4.00 -8.71 -18.41
C ARG A 242 3.30 -10.06 -18.35
N TYR A 243 2.20 -10.25 -19.07
CA TYR A 243 1.54 -11.55 -19.15
C TYR A 243 2.45 -12.59 -19.84
N LYS A 244 3.12 -12.22 -20.93
CA LYS A 244 4.13 -13.09 -21.58
C LYS A 244 5.24 -13.49 -20.61
N ASP A 245 5.81 -12.54 -19.88
CA ASP A 245 6.88 -12.79 -18.92
C ASP A 245 6.40 -13.71 -17.77
N ILE A 246 5.16 -13.52 -17.29
CA ILE A 246 4.55 -14.39 -16.27
C ILE A 246 4.42 -15.83 -16.79
N VAL A 247 3.88 -16.01 -18.01
CA VAL A 247 3.74 -17.35 -18.64
C VAL A 247 5.11 -17.99 -18.88
N TYR A 248 6.10 -17.20 -19.31
CA TYR A 248 7.47 -17.66 -19.51
C TYR A 248 8.09 -18.15 -18.19
N LEU A 249 8.01 -17.34 -17.13
CA LEU A 249 8.53 -17.68 -15.81
C LEU A 249 7.78 -18.87 -15.19
N TYR A 250 6.47 -18.97 -15.41
CA TYR A 250 5.66 -20.08 -14.89
C TYR A 250 6.20 -21.44 -15.34
N ARG A 251 6.63 -21.56 -16.61
CA ARG A 251 7.30 -22.75 -17.12
C ARG A 251 8.78 -22.82 -16.75
N ASN A 252 9.54 -21.76 -17.04
CA ASN A 252 11.01 -21.85 -17.11
C ASN A 252 11.71 -21.52 -15.79
N ALA A 253 11.00 -21.03 -14.78
CA ALA A 253 11.57 -20.65 -13.48
C ALA A 253 11.04 -21.53 -12.31
N PRO A 254 11.25 -22.86 -12.35
CA PRO A 254 10.72 -23.78 -11.32
C PRO A 254 11.46 -23.65 -9.98
N ASN A 255 12.70 -23.15 -9.99
CA ASN A 255 13.59 -23.08 -8.84
C ASN A 255 13.65 -21.67 -8.20
N GLU A 256 12.68 -20.82 -8.52
CA GLU A 256 12.54 -19.51 -7.89
C GLU A 256 12.27 -19.62 -6.39
N THR A 257 12.46 -18.51 -5.67
CA THR A 257 12.14 -18.48 -4.24
C THR A 257 10.67 -18.85 -4.00
N PRO A 258 10.31 -19.46 -2.85
CA PRO A 258 8.92 -19.84 -2.59
C PRO A 258 7.93 -18.67 -2.73
N ALA A 259 8.34 -17.46 -2.36
CA ALA A 259 7.54 -16.24 -2.49
C ALA A 259 7.33 -15.82 -3.96
N ALA A 260 8.41 -15.86 -4.77
CA ALA A 260 8.30 -15.59 -6.20
C ALA A 260 7.46 -16.67 -6.90
N ARG A 261 7.68 -17.96 -6.59
CA ARG A 261 6.96 -19.08 -7.21
C ARG A 261 5.45 -19.01 -6.99
N ILE A 262 4.99 -18.84 -5.75
CA ILE A 262 3.54 -18.70 -5.47
C ILE A 262 2.94 -17.46 -6.15
N THR A 263 3.70 -16.38 -6.27
CA THR A 263 3.25 -15.16 -6.95
C THR A 263 3.13 -15.37 -8.46
N ILE A 264 4.10 -16.04 -9.08
CA ILE A 264 4.07 -16.42 -10.50
C ILE A 264 2.87 -17.34 -10.78
N ASP A 265 2.71 -18.42 -10.01
CA ASP A 265 1.62 -19.38 -10.19
C ASP A 265 0.26 -18.71 -10.03
N PHE A 266 0.12 -17.88 -8.99
CA PHE A 266 -1.10 -17.12 -8.74
C PHE A 266 -1.45 -16.19 -9.90
N LEU A 267 -0.50 -15.37 -10.37
CA LEU A 267 -0.74 -14.43 -11.45
C LEU A 267 -0.99 -15.14 -12.78
N PHE A 268 -0.29 -16.24 -13.07
CA PHE A 268 -0.54 -17.07 -14.24
C PHE A 268 -2.00 -17.56 -14.26
N HIS A 269 -2.45 -18.20 -13.19
CA HIS A 269 -3.82 -18.73 -13.12
C HIS A 269 -4.88 -17.64 -13.06
N LEU A 270 -4.61 -16.53 -12.37
CA LEU A 270 -5.51 -15.39 -12.34
C LEU A 270 -5.71 -14.83 -13.76
N MET A 271 -4.61 -14.56 -14.48
CA MET A 271 -4.69 -13.96 -15.81
C MET A 271 -5.27 -14.91 -16.86
N ARG A 272 -5.00 -16.21 -16.71
CA ARG A 272 -5.55 -17.25 -17.59
C ARG A 272 -7.04 -17.52 -17.36
N LYS A 273 -7.47 -17.61 -16.09
CA LYS A 273 -8.84 -18.05 -15.73
C LYS A 273 -9.82 -16.91 -15.54
N VAL A 274 -9.37 -15.78 -15.00
CA VAL A 274 -10.23 -14.62 -14.69
C VAL A 274 -10.07 -13.55 -15.75
N GLY A 275 -8.84 -13.15 -16.09
CA GLY A 275 -8.58 -12.20 -17.17
C GLY A 275 -7.24 -11.52 -17.06
N VAL A 276 -6.66 -11.16 -18.20
CA VAL A 276 -5.34 -10.50 -18.27
C VAL A 276 -5.45 -9.05 -17.77
N VAL A 277 -4.65 -8.74 -16.75
CA VAL A 277 -4.62 -7.41 -16.13
C VAL A 277 -3.86 -6.45 -17.03
N SER A 278 -4.55 -5.41 -17.52
CA SER A 278 -3.94 -4.34 -18.30
C SER A 278 -3.31 -3.29 -17.40
N LYS A 279 -4.08 -2.76 -16.44
CA LYS A 279 -3.63 -1.70 -15.54
C LYS A 279 -4.28 -1.87 -14.18
N VAL A 280 -3.61 -1.40 -13.13
CA VAL A 280 -4.20 -1.28 -11.80
C VAL A 280 -3.92 0.13 -11.29
N THR A 281 -4.96 0.83 -10.88
CA THR A 281 -4.85 2.16 -10.27
C THR A 281 -5.66 2.21 -9.00
N TYR A 282 -5.31 3.12 -8.09
CA TYR A 282 -6.06 3.25 -6.85
C TYR A 282 -7.52 3.67 -7.10
N GLU A 283 -7.76 4.57 -8.06
CA GLU A 283 -9.09 5.14 -8.32
C GLU A 283 -10.02 4.23 -9.12
N ASN A 284 -9.50 3.58 -10.18
CA ASN A 284 -10.32 2.76 -11.08
C ASN A 284 -10.32 1.27 -10.74
N GLY A 285 -9.47 0.83 -9.81
CA GLY A 285 -9.34 -0.58 -9.49
C GLY A 285 -8.50 -1.35 -10.51
N ILE A 286 -8.94 -2.57 -10.83
CA ILE A 286 -8.27 -3.45 -11.80
C ILE A 286 -8.95 -3.27 -13.16
N GLU A 287 -8.16 -2.88 -14.16
CA GLU A 287 -8.57 -2.83 -15.56
C GLU A 287 -8.03 -4.08 -16.27
N PHE A 288 -8.94 -4.84 -16.88
CA PHE A 288 -8.62 -6.03 -17.67
C PHE A 288 -8.69 -5.70 -19.17
N TYR A 289 -7.98 -6.47 -20.00
CA TYR A 289 -8.09 -6.32 -21.46
C TYR A 289 -9.47 -6.67 -22.02
N ASP A 290 -10.22 -7.51 -21.30
CA ASP A 290 -11.57 -7.96 -21.63
C ASP A 290 -12.40 -8.16 -20.36
N GLU A 291 -13.69 -8.50 -20.50
CA GLU A 291 -14.58 -8.72 -19.36
C GLU A 291 -14.07 -9.90 -18.48
N PRO A 292 -13.78 -9.67 -17.19
CA PRO A 292 -13.21 -10.70 -16.34
C PRO A 292 -14.27 -11.76 -16.00
N THR A 293 -13.89 -13.03 -16.09
CA THR A 293 -14.73 -14.17 -15.66
C THR A 293 -14.56 -14.39 -14.16
N ILE A 294 -15.17 -13.51 -13.35
CA ILE A 294 -15.01 -13.51 -11.88
C ILE A 294 -15.46 -14.83 -11.25
N GLU A 295 -16.38 -15.56 -11.89
CA GLU A 295 -16.83 -16.89 -11.43
C GLU A 295 -15.70 -17.91 -11.37
N ASN A 296 -14.65 -17.73 -12.18
CA ASN A 296 -13.48 -18.60 -12.20
C ASN A 296 -12.50 -18.28 -11.06
N PHE A 297 -12.78 -17.27 -10.23
CA PHE A 297 -11.99 -16.96 -9.03
C PHE A 297 -12.33 -17.93 -7.88
N ASP A 298 -11.85 -19.16 -8.06
CA ASP A 298 -12.13 -20.30 -7.19
C ASP A 298 -11.41 -20.24 -5.83
N ASP A 299 -11.65 -21.25 -4.99
CA ASP A 299 -11.10 -21.31 -3.64
C ASP A 299 -9.57 -21.49 -3.60
N ASN A 300 -8.97 -22.12 -4.62
CA ASN A 300 -7.52 -22.26 -4.70
C ASN A 300 -6.88 -20.89 -4.98
N LEU A 301 -7.42 -20.15 -5.94
CA LEU A 301 -6.98 -18.78 -6.23
C LEU A 301 -7.20 -17.85 -5.03
N LYS A 302 -8.32 -17.96 -4.32
CA LYS A 302 -8.58 -17.21 -3.09
C LYS A 302 -7.58 -17.52 -1.99
N GLN A 303 -7.20 -18.78 -1.80
CA GLN A 303 -6.20 -19.18 -0.81
C GLN A 303 -4.80 -18.67 -1.19
N ALA A 304 -4.42 -18.81 -2.46
CA ALA A 304 -3.15 -18.30 -2.98
C ALA A 304 -3.08 -16.77 -2.86
N LEU A 305 -4.17 -16.05 -3.16
CA LEU A 305 -4.27 -14.60 -2.99
C LEU A 305 -3.91 -14.19 -1.56
N ILE A 306 -4.39 -14.89 -0.53
CA ILE A 306 -4.07 -14.54 0.86
C ILE A 306 -2.57 -14.68 1.14
N ILE A 307 -1.90 -15.68 0.55
CA ILE A 307 -0.46 -15.88 0.70
C ILE A 307 0.30 -14.75 -0.01
N VAL A 308 -0.06 -14.46 -1.27
CA VAL A 308 0.56 -13.38 -2.06
C VAL A 308 0.35 -12.02 -1.40
N ALA A 309 -0.86 -11.73 -0.92
CA ALA A 309 -1.17 -10.50 -0.21
C ALA A 309 -0.30 -10.30 1.05
N LYS A 310 0.00 -11.38 1.78
CA LYS A 310 0.91 -11.33 2.94
C LYS A 310 2.36 -11.07 2.54
N ILE A 311 2.81 -11.63 1.41
CA ILE A 311 4.14 -11.34 0.84
C ILE A 311 4.24 -9.86 0.48
N VAL A 312 3.25 -9.35 -0.26
CA VAL A 312 3.17 -7.94 -0.66
C VAL A 312 3.17 -7.01 0.56
N LEU A 313 2.33 -7.27 1.56
CA LEU A 313 2.31 -6.49 2.80
C LEU A 313 3.66 -6.53 3.54
N ASN A 314 4.31 -7.69 3.59
CA ASN A 314 5.59 -7.83 4.25
C ASN A 314 6.65 -6.94 3.59
N GLU A 315 6.74 -6.97 2.26
CA GLU A 315 7.70 -6.17 1.51
C GLU A 315 7.38 -4.66 1.60
N GLU A 316 6.10 -4.28 1.46
CA GLU A 316 5.66 -2.88 1.53
C GLU A 316 5.94 -2.27 2.91
N ILE A 317 5.58 -2.96 4.00
CA ILE A 317 5.84 -2.47 5.36
C ILE A 317 7.36 -2.40 5.61
N ASN A 318 8.11 -3.45 5.30
CA ASN A 318 9.54 -3.50 5.59
C ASN A 318 10.35 -2.47 4.79
N SER A 319 9.98 -2.19 3.53
CA SER A 319 10.66 -1.17 2.71
C SER A 319 10.58 0.22 3.35
N ASN A 320 9.43 0.56 3.93
CA ASN A 320 9.18 1.85 4.55
C ASN A 320 9.63 1.93 6.04
N LEU A 321 10.05 0.83 6.66
CA LEU A 321 10.61 0.81 8.01
C LEU A 321 12.14 0.98 8.06
N SER A 322 12.82 1.05 6.91
CA SER A 322 14.29 1.16 6.83
C SER A 322 14.89 2.36 7.60
N GLY A 323 14.10 3.42 7.84
CA GLY A 323 14.49 4.60 8.62
C GLY A 323 14.25 4.49 10.13
N ILE A 324 13.74 3.37 10.62
CA ILE A 324 13.48 3.13 12.05
C ILE A 324 14.63 2.32 12.65
N VAL A 325 15.32 2.88 13.65
CA VAL A 325 16.44 2.22 14.32
C VAL A 325 16.25 2.19 15.84
N PRO A 326 16.54 1.06 16.51
CA PRO A 326 16.52 1.01 17.97
C PRO A 326 17.61 1.91 18.55
N ARG A 327 17.32 2.56 19.68
CA ARG A 327 18.22 3.47 20.39
C ARG A 327 18.10 3.27 21.90
N PHE A 328 19.22 3.24 22.62
CA PHE A 328 19.21 3.27 24.07
C PHE A 328 19.32 4.72 24.58
N VAL A 329 18.40 5.15 25.44
CA VAL A 329 18.39 6.51 26.01
C VAL A 329 19.06 6.46 27.38
N ALA A 330 20.35 6.80 27.43
CA ALA A 330 21.17 6.67 28.64
C ALA A 330 20.64 7.49 29.84
N SER A 331 20.03 8.65 29.61
CA SER A 331 19.47 9.48 30.69
C SER A 331 18.27 8.84 31.39
N LYS A 332 17.56 7.93 30.71
CA LYS A 332 16.38 7.23 31.23
C LYS A 332 16.62 5.74 31.47
N MET A 333 17.76 5.22 31.02
CA MET A 333 18.11 3.81 31.10
C MET A 333 17.07 2.88 30.46
N GLU A 334 16.48 3.29 29.33
CA GLU A 334 15.42 2.55 28.64
C GLU A 334 15.67 2.44 27.12
N PRO A 335 15.18 1.36 26.46
CA PRO A 335 15.16 1.29 25.01
C PRO A 335 14.12 2.25 24.43
N SER A 336 14.41 2.77 23.25
CA SER A 336 13.55 3.63 22.45
C SER A 336 13.82 3.36 20.98
N TRP A 337 13.07 4.01 20.09
CA TRP A 337 13.25 3.97 18.66
C TRP A 337 13.55 5.38 18.16
N LYS A 338 14.38 5.47 17.12
CA LYS A 338 14.61 6.70 16.37
C LYS A 338 13.98 6.52 15.00
N THR A 339 13.13 7.47 14.61
CA THR A 339 12.60 7.58 13.25
C THR A 339 13.24 8.78 12.55
N THR A 340 13.41 8.66 11.22
CA THR A 340 14.03 9.71 10.40
C THR A 340 13.03 10.73 9.85
N ASN A 341 11.78 10.34 9.64
CA ASN A 341 10.77 11.17 8.99
C ASN A 341 9.34 10.71 9.34
N LEU A 342 8.34 11.49 8.91
CA LEU A 342 6.93 11.23 9.25
C LEU A 342 6.38 9.99 8.51
N LEU A 343 6.87 9.70 7.30
CA LEU A 343 6.46 8.49 6.57
C LEU A 343 6.83 7.21 7.35
N SER A 344 8.08 7.08 7.77
CA SER A 344 8.54 5.94 8.56
C SER A 344 7.78 5.84 9.89
N ALA A 345 7.41 6.98 10.50
CA ALA A 345 6.60 7.02 11.71
C ALA A 345 5.16 6.51 11.49
N LEU A 346 4.56 6.80 10.33
CA LEU A 346 3.26 6.26 9.93
C LEU A 346 3.33 4.75 9.69
N TYR A 347 4.35 4.28 8.95
CA TYR A 347 4.57 2.84 8.76
C TYR A 347 4.91 2.09 10.04
N PHE A 348 5.58 2.73 11.00
CA PHE A 348 5.74 2.18 12.34
C PHE A 348 4.38 1.97 13.03
N SER A 349 3.42 2.87 12.81
CA SER A 349 2.06 2.67 13.31
C SER A 349 1.38 1.48 12.66
N ILE A 350 1.59 1.26 11.37
CA ILE A 350 1.09 0.09 10.64
C ILE A 350 1.72 -1.18 11.19
N PHE A 351 3.03 -1.19 11.41
CA PHE A 351 3.78 -2.32 11.96
C PHE A 351 3.29 -2.75 13.35
N TYR A 352 2.94 -1.79 14.21
CA TYR A 352 2.39 -2.05 15.55
C TYR A 352 0.87 -2.21 15.58
N MET A 353 0.18 -2.10 14.43
CA MET A 353 -1.18 -2.61 14.38
C MET A 353 -1.15 -4.08 14.80
N ARG A 354 -2.21 -4.52 15.47
CA ARG A 354 -2.34 -5.92 15.92
C ARG A 354 -3.34 -6.64 15.02
N PRO A 355 -2.93 -7.13 13.83
CA PRO A 355 -3.73 -8.05 13.02
C PRO A 355 -4.37 -9.13 13.90
N GLY A 356 -5.64 -9.43 13.65
CA GLY A 356 -6.45 -10.36 14.45
C GLY A 356 -7.07 -9.77 15.73
N SER A 357 -6.57 -8.65 16.25
CA SER A 357 -7.16 -7.94 17.40
C SER A 357 -7.93 -6.70 16.99
N GLU A 358 -7.32 -5.85 16.16
CA GLU A 358 -7.88 -4.56 15.73
C GLU A 358 -7.63 -4.32 14.25
N ILE A 359 -8.61 -3.73 13.58
CA ILE A 359 -8.60 -3.42 12.14
C ILE A 359 -9.20 -2.03 11.91
N TYR A 360 -8.88 -1.42 10.77
CA TYR A 360 -9.57 -0.22 10.32
C TYR A 360 -10.80 -0.61 9.50
N ARG A 361 -11.95 -0.01 9.83
CA ARG A 361 -13.16 -0.12 9.02
C ARG A 361 -13.57 1.23 8.48
N GLU A 362 -14.07 1.22 7.26
CA GLU A 362 -14.78 2.36 6.68
C GLU A 362 -16.11 2.57 7.40
N CYS A 363 -16.48 3.85 7.61
CA CYS A 363 -17.77 4.20 8.18
C CYS A 363 -18.91 3.87 7.21
N ALA A 364 -19.88 3.06 7.66
CA ALA A 364 -21.05 2.70 6.85
C ALA A 364 -22.04 3.87 6.59
N ASN A 365 -21.72 5.09 7.00
CA ASN A 365 -22.49 6.28 6.61
C ASN A 365 -21.98 6.78 5.25
N PRO A 366 -22.79 6.75 4.17
CA PRO A 366 -22.33 7.11 2.82
C PRO A 366 -21.93 8.58 2.62
N ALA A 367 -22.06 9.41 3.65
CA ALA A 367 -21.60 10.80 3.66
C ALA A 367 -20.33 10.99 4.52
N CYS A 368 -19.66 9.91 4.91
CA CYS A 368 -18.50 9.93 5.78
C CYS A 368 -17.44 8.98 5.24
N ASN A 369 -16.26 9.51 4.92
CA ASN A 369 -15.12 8.75 4.41
C ASN A 369 -14.16 8.30 5.53
N ASN A 370 -14.59 8.44 6.79
CA ASN A 370 -13.72 8.14 7.92
C ASN A 370 -13.51 6.64 8.05
N HIS A 371 -12.25 6.26 8.09
CA HIS A 371 -11.80 4.99 8.62
C HIS A 371 -11.58 5.13 10.12
N PHE A 372 -11.90 4.09 10.87
CA PHE A 372 -11.75 4.10 12.32
C PHE A 372 -11.38 2.72 12.84
N LEU A 373 -10.58 2.72 13.91
CA LEU A 373 -10.09 1.49 14.52
C LEU A 373 -11.21 0.79 15.31
N VAL A 374 -11.31 -0.52 15.13
CA VAL A 374 -12.27 -1.39 15.81
C VAL A 374 -11.64 -2.74 16.13
N LYS A 375 -12.13 -3.38 17.19
CA LYS A 375 -11.77 -4.78 17.45
C LYS A 375 -12.29 -5.68 16.33
N THR A 376 -11.47 -6.62 15.86
CA THR A 376 -11.83 -7.56 14.79
C THR A 376 -13.10 -8.34 15.13
N SER A 377 -13.23 -8.78 16.39
CA SER A 377 -14.41 -9.51 16.90
C SER A 377 -15.71 -8.67 16.95
N ASN A 378 -15.64 -7.35 16.86
CA ASN A 378 -16.81 -6.48 16.97
C ASN A 378 -17.44 -6.16 15.61
N GLY A 379 -18.04 -7.14 14.95
CA GLY A 379 -18.73 -6.95 13.66
C GLY A 379 -19.97 -6.02 13.72
N ARG A 380 -20.42 -5.62 14.91
CA ARG A 380 -21.59 -4.73 15.09
C ARG A 380 -21.23 -3.25 14.95
N LYS A 381 -19.99 -2.86 15.20
CA LYS A 381 -19.56 -1.46 15.15
C LYS A 381 -19.28 -1.06 13.69
N LYS A 382 -20.31 -0.52 13.03
CA LYS A 382 -20.29 -0.10 11.61
C LYS A 382 -20.08 1.40 11.37
N TYR A 383 -20.16 2.21 12.42
CA TYR A 383 -20.10 3.67 12.30
C TYR A 383 -18.99 4.24 13.18
N CYS A 384 -18.27 5.23 12.67
CA CYS A 384 -17.19 5.91 13.41
C CYS A 384 -17.71 6.69 14.63
N SER A 385 -18.96 7.15 14.60
CA SER A 385 -19.57 7.97 15.65
C SER A 385 -21.08 7.74 15.79
N PRO A 386 -21.67 8.07 16.97
CA PRO A 386 -23.12 8.08 17.15
C PRO A 386 -23.85 8.99 16.17
N ASN A 387 -23.24 10.12 15.78
CA ASN A 387 -23.80 11.05 14.81
C ASN A 387 -23.96 10.40 13.43
N CYS A 388 -22.94 9.69 12.94
CA CYS A 388 -23.02 8.95 11.68
C CYS A 388 -24.09 7.85 11.71
N ARG A 389 -24.21 7.14 12.84
CA ARG A 389 -25.27 6.14 13.05
C ARG A 389 -26.66 6.77 12.96
N ASN A 390 -26.88 7.86 13.69
CA ASN A 390 -28.17 8.54 13.77
C ASN A 390 -28.56 9.17 12.41
N ALA A 391 -27.61 9.80 11.72
CA ALA A 391 -27.82 10.36 10.38
C ALA A 391 -28.25 9.29 9.37
N THR A 392 -27.58 8.13 9.40
CA THR A 392 -27.93 7.00 8.52
C THR A 392 -29.31 6.43 8.85
N ALA A 393 -29.64 6.28 10.14
CA ALA A 393 -30.97 5.84 10.58
C ALA A 393 -32.08 6.78 10.10
N GLN A 394 -31.88 8.09 10.24
CA GLN A 394 -32.82 9.10 9.76
C GLN A 394 -32.99 9.06 8.24
N ARG A 395 -31.89 8.92 7.48
CA ARG A 395 -31.92 8.76 6.02
C ARG A 395 -32.72 7.53 5.59
N ASN A 396 -32.52 6.40 6.27
CA ASN A 396 -33.24 5.16 6.00
C ASN A 396 -34.73 5.28 6.33
N HIS A 397 -35.08 5.95 7.43
CA HIS A 397 -36.48 6.25 7.77
C HIS A 397 -37.14 7.09 6.67
N ARG A 398 -36.50 8.19 6.23
CA ARG A 398 -37.01 9.03 5.13
C ARG A 398 -37.20 8.23 3.83
N LYS A 399 -36.26 7.34 3.49
CA LYS A 399 -36.38 6.46 2.32
C LYS A 399 -37.57 5.50 2.42
N LYS A 400 -37.82 4.92 3.61
CA LYS A 400 -38.97 4.04 3.85
C LYS A 400 -40.30 4.80 3.71
N VAL A 401 -40.42 5.97 4.34
CA VAL A 401 -41.62 6.81 4.25
C VAL A 401 -41.91 7.21 2.80
N LYS A 402 -40.89 7.62 2.03
CA LYS A 402 -41.05 7.92 0.60
C LYS A 402 -41.54 6.72 -0.21
N LYS A 403 -40.97 5.52 0.02
CA LYS A 403 -41.40 4.29 -0.66
C LYS A 403 -42.84 3.89 -0.29
N MET A 404 -43.27 4.17 0.94
CA MET A 404 -44.66 3.92 1.38
C MET A 404 -45.65 4.94 0.81
N ALA A 405 -45.22 6.17 0.53
CA ALA A 405 -46.06 7.21 -0.08
C ALA A 405 -46.16 7.10 -1.62
N GLN A 406 -45.35 6.24 -2.26
CA GLN A 406 -45.33 5.98 -3.70
C GLN A 406 -46.00 4.64 -4.07
N LYS A 407 -46.44 3.87 -3.07
CA LYS A 407 -47.36 2.74 -3.21
C LYS A 407 -48.76 3.23 -2.86
#